data_AF-A0A699YUB9-F1
#
_entry.id   AF-A0A699YUB9-F1
#
_cell.length_a   1.000
_cell.length_b   1.000
_cell.length_c   1.000
_cell.angle_alpha   90.00
_cell.angle_beta   90.00
_cell.angle_gamma   90.00
#
_symmetry.space_group_name_H-M   'P 1'
#
loop_
_entity.id
_entity.type
_entity.pdbx_description
1 polymer ?
#
loop_
_entity_poly.entity_id
_entity_poly.type
_entity_poly.pdbx_seq_one_letter_code
_entity_poly.pdbx_strand_id
1 'polypeptide(L)'
;VANQVLVKHPFNKAAEIERKKAIEAMLKRTHAQVAEDNAVLAEAKAIEERRRTETAARGRATNAPTPNPAQQSGAGHAGNAGRTTASAPGAGTPGPSVLEIRFPERLPNDPGPGMPSLLDANLQPFRPAKPGVVARGTHTVGLYNTMLANLPGGPKAQKAVETALIELGGIPALSGPKHCSRAVTGAWLALRTELFTLQDLRRQLPGRAGLGLGGEPKTKKRRN
;
A
#
# COMPACT_ATOMS: atom_id res chain seq x y z
N VAL A 1 43.79 -0.47 51.39
CA VAL A 1 44.00 0.14 50.05
C VAL A 1 42.64 0.44 49.44
N ALA A 2 42.11 1.64 49.69
CA ALA A 2 40.78 2.05 49.27
C ALA A 2 40.89 3.46 48.68
N ASN A 3 41.27 3.53 47.40
CA ASN A 3 41.17 4.70 46.52
C ASN A 3 41.75 4.35 45.15
N GLN A 4 41.00 3.64 44.31
CA GLN A 4 41.22 3.68 42.85
C GLN A 4 39.93 4.13 42.17
N VAL A 5 40.00 5.32 41.56
CA VAL A 5 38.95 5.96 40.75
C VAL A 5 38.89 5.31 39.35
N LEU A 6 39.00 3.98 39.27
CA LEU A 6 38.96 3.22 38.01
C LEU A 6 37.68 2.38 37.86
N VAL A 7 36.78 2.36 38.85
CA VAL A 7 35.54 1.58 38.77
C VAL A 7 34.32 2.50 38.72
N LYS A 8 34.33 3.51 37.83
CA LYS A 8 33.13 4.33 37.59
C LYS A 8 32.15 3.66 36.63
N HIS A 9 32.60 2.64 35.89
CA HIS A 9 31.76 1.76 35.08
C HIS A 9 32.22 0.31 35.30
N PRO A 10 31.50 -0.50 36.10
CA PRO A 10 31.81 -1.92 36.21
C PRO A 10 31.79 -2.54 34.80
N PHE A 11 32.76 -3.41 34.50
CA PHE A 11 32.88 -4.07 33.20
C PHE A 11 31.54 -4.70 32.79
N ASN A 12 30.91 -4.14 31.76
CA ASN A 12 29.67 -4.66 31.22
C ASN A 12 30.00 -5.49 29.96
N LYS A 13 29.96 -6.81 30.12
CA LYS A 13 30.27 -7.77 29.06
C LYS A 13 29.42 -7.55 27.79
N ALA A 14 28.14 -7.18 27.94
CA ALA A 14 27.26 -6.93 26.81
C ALA A 14 27.68 -5.66 26.05
N ALA A 15 27.97 -4.58 26.77
CA ALA A 15 28.43 -3.32 26.19
C ALA A 15 29.78 -3.48 25.49
N GLU A 16 30.68 -4.30 26.04
CA GLU A 16 31.98 -4.57 25.42
C GLU A 16 31.88 -5.45 24.16
N ILE A 17 30.94 -6.40 24.12
CA ILE A 17 30.65 -7.17 22.91
C ILE A 17 30.09 -6.24 21.82
N GLU A 18 29.15 -5.36 22.17
CA GLU A 18 28.55 -4.41 21.24
C GLU A 18 29.57 -3.39 20.71
N ARG A 19 30.39 -2.84 21.60
CA ARG A 19 31.49 -1.93 21.25
C ARG A 19 32.48 -2.58 20.29
N LYS A 20 32.88 -3.84 20.56
CA LYS A 20 33.77 -4.60 19.67
C LYS A 20 33.14 -4.83 18.31
N LYS A 21 31.87 -5.23 18.27
CA LYS A 21 31.12 -5.45 17.02
C LYS A 21 30.98 -4.15 16.20
N ALA A 22 30.74 -3.02 16.85
CA ALA A 22 30.66 -1.72 16.20
C ALA A 22 32.01 -1.28 15.60
N ILE A 23 33.10 -1.44 16.36
CA ILE A 23 34.46 -1.14 15.88
C ILE A 23 34.82 -2.05 14.70
N GLU A 24 34.52 -3.34 14.80
CA GLU A 24 34.76 -4.29 13.72
C GLU A 24 33.97 -3.94 12.45
N ALA A 25 32.72 -3.50 12.58
CA ALA A 25 31.93 -3.01 11.45
C ALA A 25 32.51 -1.75 10.82
N MET A 26 33.05 -0.82 11.62
CA MET A 26 33.73 0.37 11.11
C MET A 26 35.04 0.04 10.40
N LEU A 27 35.81 -0.91 10.93
CA LEU A 27 37.09 -1.34 10.34
C LEU A 27 36.91 -2.19 9.09
N LYS A 28 35.81 -2.96 8.99
CA LYS A 28 35.45 -3.74 7.79
C LYS A 28 34.96 -2.87 6.64
N ARG A 29 34.55 -1.62 6.91
CA ARG A 29 34.12 -0.69 5.86
C ARG A 29 35.34 -0.22 5.08
N THR A 30 35.44 -0.63 3.82
CA THR A 30 36.55 -0.24 2.95
C THR A 30 36.33 1.16 2.39
N HIS A 31 37.41 1.86 2.03
CA HIS A 31 37.32 3.16 1.35
C HIS A 31 36.51 3.09 0.04
N ALA A 32 36.55 1.95 -0.66
CA ALA A 32 35.73 1.70 -1.84
C ALA A 32 34.24 1.70 -1.51
N GLN A 33 33.83 1.04 -0.42
CA GLN A 33 32.44 0.98 0.02
C GLN A 33 31.93 2.34 0.50
N VAL A 34 32.78 3.16 1.13
CA VAL A 34 32.45 4.56 1.46
C VAL A 34 32.22 5.39 0.20
N ALA A 35 33.02 5.18 -0.85
CA ALA A 35 32.86 5.88 -2.12
C ALA A 35 31.55 5.48 -2.83
N GLU A 36 31.21 4.19 -2.82
CA GLU A 36 29.93 3.68 -3.35
C GLU A 36 28.73 4.28 -2.59
N ASP A 37 28.77 4.27 -1.24
CA ASP A 37 27.70 4.86 -0.43
C ASP A 37 27.54 6.37 -0.70
N ASN A 38 28.65 7.09 -0.88
CA ASN A 38 28.62 8.50 -1.24
C ASN A 38 28.07 8.75 -2.65
N ALA A 39 28.34 7.86 -3.61
CA ALA A 39 27.77 7.94 -4.95
C ALA A 39 26.25 7.75 -4.93
N VAL A 40 25.75 6.78 -4.15
CA VAL A 40 24.31 6.56 -3.96
C VAL A 40 23.65 7.78 -3.29
N LEU A 41 24.30 8.40 -2.31
CA LEU A 41 23.80 9.63 -1.68
C LEU A 41 23.75 10.81 -2.66
N ALA A 42 24.73 10.94 -3.56
CA ALA A 42 24.74 11.97 -4.58
C ALA A 42 23.60 11.78 -5.61
N GLU A 43 23.37 10.53 -6.04
CA GLU A 43 22.27 10.20 -6.95
C GLU A 43 20.91 10.48 -6.29
N ALA A 44 20.73 10.10 -5.02
CA ALA A 44 19.50 10.38 -4.27
C ALA A 44 19.20 11.89 -4.21
N LYS A 45 20.22 12.72 -3.97
CA LYS A 45 20.09 14.18 -3.97
C LYS A 45 19.69 14.72 -5.34
N ALA A 46 20.28 14.19 -6.42
CA ALA A 46 19.93 14.58 -7.79
C ALA A 46 18.47 14.22 -8.12
N ILE A 47 17.99 13.06 -7.67
CA ILE A 47 16.58 12.65 -7.83
C ILE A 47 15.64 13.58 -7.06
N GLU A 48 16.01 13.98 -5.84
CA GLU A 48 15.19 14.90 -5.05
C GLU A 48 15.11 16.29 -5.71
N GLU A 49 16.23 16.81 -6.21
CA GLU A 49 16.29 18.10 -6.91
C GLU A 49 15.48 18.07 -8.22
N ARG A 50 15.56 16.96 -8.97
CA ARG A 50 14.74 16.73 -10.17
C ARG A 50 13.25 16.70 -9.82
N ARG A 51 12.86 16.02 -8.74
CA ARG A 51 11.45 16.00 -8.27
C ARG A 51 10.99 17.37 -7.79
N ARG A 52 11.87 18.14 -7.14
CA ARG A 52 11.57 19.50 -6.66
C ARG A 52 11.33 20.46 -7.82
N THR A 53 12.17 20.42 -8.85
CA THR A 53 12.01 21.24 -10.06
C THR A 53 10.78 20.85 -10.86
N GLU A 54 10.48 19.55 -11.01
CA GLU A 54 9.26 19.06 -11.65
C GLU A 54 7.99 19.50 -10.89
N THR A 55 8.02 19.43 -9.56
CA THR A 55 6.90 19.89 -8.72
C THR A 55 6.72 21.42 -8.81
N ALA A 56 7.83 22.18 -8.83
CA ALA A 56 7.79 23.63 -8.98
C ALA A 56 7.28 24.07 -10.36
N ALA A 57 7.65 23.36 -11.44
CA ALA A 57 7.14 23.60 -12.78
C ALA A 57 5.63 23.32 -12.86
N ARG A 58 5.17 22.26 -12.22
CA ARG A 58 3.75 21.89 -12.18
C ARG A 58 2.89 22.86 -11.37
N GLY A 59 3.45 23.49 -10.33
CA GLY A 59 2.78 24.55 -9.56
C GLY A 59 2.72 25.91 -10.26
N ARG A 60 3.57 26.16 -11.26
CA ARG A 60 3.57 27.42 -12.03
C ARG A 60 2.53 27.44 -13.15
N ALA A 61 2.12 26.27 -13.66
CA ALA A 61 1.06 26.15 -14.67
C ALA A 61 -0.36 26.35 -14.11
N THR A 62 -0.56 26.25 -12.80
CA THR A 62 -1.87 26.40 -12.14
C THR A 62 -2.18 27.82 -11.64
N ASN A 63 -1.25 28.76 -11.78
CA ASN A 63 -1.38 30.15 -11.30
C ASN A 63 -1.14 31.20 -12.39
N ALA A 64 -1.53 30.93 -13.64
CA ALA A 64 -1.60 31.95 -14.67
C ALA A 64 -2.93 32.72 -14.53
N PRO A 65 -2.94 34.06 -14.34
CA PRO A 65 -4.17 34.82 -14.22
C PRO A 65 -4.83 34.99 -15.60
N THR A 66 -6.04 34.48 -15.74
CA THR A 66 -6.92 34.73 -16.89
C THR A 66 -7.48 36.17 -16.83
N PRO A 67 -7.34 36.99 -17.89
CA PRO A 67 -8.05 38.25 -17.99
C PRO A 67 -9.53 37.98 -18.32
N ASN A 68 -10.41 38.56 -17.52
CA ASN A 68 -11.87 38.44 -17.63
C ASN A 68 -12.39 39.36 -18.75
N PRO A 69 -13.29 38.91 -19.64
CA PRO A 69 -14.25 39.79 -20.26
C PRO A 69 -15.67 39.34 -19.91
N ALA A 70 -16.34 40.11 -19.06
CA ALA A 70 -17.78 40.04 -18.89
C ALA A 70 -18.40 41.19 -19.69
N GLN A 71 -19.16 40.88 -20.76
CA GLN A 71 -20.34 41.64 -21.18
C GLN A 71 -21.04 41.05 -22.42
N GLN A 72 -22.38 41.13 -22.39
CA GLN A 72 -23.40 40.93 -23.43
C GLN A 72 -23.89 39.48 -23.65
N SER A 73 -25.06 39.06 -23.15
CA SER A 73 -26.45 39.43 -23.51
C SER A 73 -26.90 38.87 -24.87
N GLY A 74 -27.86 37.93 -24.87
CA GLY A 74 -28.60 37.56 -26.10
C GLY A 74 -29.29 36.21 -26.04
N ALA A 75 -30.61 36.20 -26.22
CA ALA A 75 -31.52 35.06 -26.12
C ALA A 75 -31.63 34.21 -27.41
N GLY A 76 -32.26 33.03 -27.31
CA GLY A 76 -32.86 32.28 -28.44
C GLY A 76 -32.44 30.81 -28.51
N HIS A 77 -33.25 29.86 -28.03
CA HIS A 77 -34.23 29.05 -28.78
C HIS A 77 -33.68 28.06 -29.83
N ALA A 78 -33.81 26.76 -29.48
CA ALA A 78 -34.15 25.57 -30.26
C ALA A 78 -33.42 25.24 -31.60
N GLY A 79 -32.97 23.98 -31.71
CA GLY A 79 -32.74 23.35 -33.02
C GLY A 79 -31.74 22.20 -33.03
N ASN A 80 -32.25 20.98 -32.90
CA ASN A 80 -31.56 19.71 -33.10
C ASN A 80 -31.34 19.41 -34.61
N ALA A 81 -30.12 19.09 -35.07
CA ALA A 81 -29.82 18.13 -36.15
C ALA A 81 -28.34 18.13 -36.61
N GLY A 82 -27.79 16.93 -36.88
CA GLY A 82 -26.64 16.68 -37.77
C GLY A 82 -25.33 16.27 -37.07
N ARG A 83 -25.04 14.98 -36.77
CA ARG A 83 -24.45 13.92 -37.64
C ARG A 83 -23.09 14.38 -38.26
N THR A 84 -21.95 13.68 -38.16
CA THR A 84 -21.65 12.23 -38.25
C THR A 84 -20.20 11.91 -37.80
N THR A 85 -20.03 10.67 -37.32
CA THR A 85 -18.88 9.71 -37.48
C THR A 85 -17.57 10.00 -36.73
N ALA A 86 -16.95 9.06 -35.99
CA ALA A 86 -17.00 7.59 -35.98
C ALA A 86 -16.84 7.04 -34.54
N SER A 87 -17.71 6.15 -34.05
CA SER A 87 -17.60 4.66 -34.09
C SER A 87 -16.33 4.16 -33.38
N ALA A 88 -16.35 3.71 -32.11
CA ALA A 88 -16.85 2.43 -31.55
C ALA A 88 -16.12 1.17 -32.13
N PRO A 89 -16.07 -0.01 -31.47
CA PRO A 89 -16.96 -0.45 -30.39
C PRO A 89 -16.35 -1.33 -29.27
N GLY A 90 -17.17 -1.60 -28.25
CA GLY A 90 -17.07 -2.81 -27.44
C GLY A 90 -17.94 -2.78 -26.18
N ALA A 91 -19.26 -2.75 -26.37
CA ALA A 91 -20.21 -3.03 -25.30
C ALA A 91 -20.17 -4.52 -24.97
N GLY A 92 -19.70 -4.86 -23.77
CA GLY A 92 -19.91 -6.14 -23.14
C GLY A 92 -20.93 -5.98 -22.01
N THR A 93 -22.03 -6.69 -22.13
CA THR A 93 -23.08 -6.98 -21.14
C THR A 93 -22.58 -6.92 -19.68
N PRO A 94 -23.30 -6.30 -18.71
CA PRO A 94 -22.94 -6.45 -17.31
C PRO A 94 -23.38 -7.85 -16.85
N GLY A 95 -22.51 -8.84 -17.07
CA GLY A 95 -22.46 -10.00 -16.20
C GLY A 95 -22.08 -9.54 -14.78
N PRO A 96 -22.38 -10.32 -13.73
CA PRO A 96 -22.05 -9.94 -12.35
C PRO A 96 -20.53 -10.06 -12.15
N SER A 97 -19.80 -9.04 -12.59
CA SER A 97 -18.35 -8.98 -12.51
C SER A 97 -17.93 -8.37 -11.17
N VAL A 98 -17.39 -9.26 -10.34
CA VAL A 98 -16.20 -9.08 -9.49
C VAL A 98 -15.76 -7.62 -9.35
N LEU A 99 -15.96 -7.07 -8.13
CA LEU A 99 -15.36 -5.86 -7.57
C LEU A 99 -14.26 -5.25 -8.46
N GLU A 100 -14.61 -4.30 -9.32
CA GLU A 100 -13.65 -3.48 -10.06
C GLU A 100 -12.99 -2.50 -9.07
N ILE A 101 -12.05 -3.01 -8.27
CA ILE A 101 -11.31 -2.20 -7.31
C ILE A 101 -10.23 -1.43 -8.08
N ARG A 102 -10.53 -0.19 -8.43
CA ARG A 102 -9.53 0.74 -9.01
C ARG A 102 -8.64 1.25 -7.89
N PHE A 103 -7.45 0.69 -7.75
CA PHE A 103 -6.47 1.11 -6.76
C PHE A 103 -5.91 2.51 -7.12
N PRO A 104 -5.98 3.51 -6.23
CA PRO A 104 -5.33 4.78 -6.46
C PRO A 104 -3.82 4.59 -6.51
N GLU A 105 -3.18 5.02 -7.60
CA GLU A 105 -1.72 4.94 -7.83
C GLU A 105 -0.90 5.61 -6.71
N ARG A 106 -1.51 6.55 -5.99
CA ARG A 106 -0.92 7.20 -4.82
C ARG A 106 -1.98 7.52 -3.77
N LEU A 107 -1.73 7.09 -2.53
CA LEU A 107 -2.51 7.50 -1.35
C LEU A 107 -1.75 8.61 -0.61
N PRO A 108 -2.06 9.90 -0.81
CA PRO A 108 -1.36 10.99 -0.14
C PRO A 108 -1.67 11.01 1.35
N ASN A 109 -0.70 11.45 2.16
CA ASN A 109 -0.88 11.65 3.59
C ASN A 109 -1.78 12.84 3.91
N ASP A 110 -1.73 13.86 3.06
CA ASP A 110 -2.60 15.02 3.12
C ASP A 110 -3.73 14.84 2.08
N PRO A 111 -4.95 14.48 2.51
CA PRO A 111 -6.07 14.30 1.60
C PRO A 111 -6.68 15.64 1.15
N GLY A 112 -6.18 16.78 1.63
CA GLY A 112 -6.71 18.10 1.35
C GLY A 112 -7.82 18.55 2.31
N PRO A 113 -8.26 19.82 2.21
CA PRO A 113 -9.25 20.40 3.11
C PRO A 113 -10.59 19.63 3.07
N GLY A 114 -11.15 19.33 4.24
CA GLY A 114 -12.48 18.70 4.36
C GLY A 114 -12.54 17.19 4.08
N MET A 115 -11.45 16.58 3.61
CA MET A 115 -11.41 15.16 3.30
C MET A 115 -11.09 14.31 4.53
N PRO A 116 -11.85 13.23 4.79
CA PRO A 116 -11.63 12.42 5.97
C PRO A 116 -10.33 11.62 5.86
N SER A 117 -9.67 11.46 6.99
CA SER A 117 -8.36 10.80 7.06
C SER A 117 -8.46 9.26 7.01
N LEU A 118 -9.60 8.67 7.34
CA LEU A 118 -9.81 7.22 7.30
C LEU A 118 -10.15 6.74 5.88
N LEU A 119 -10.03 5.42 5.69
CA LEU A 119 -10.32 4.74 4.42
C LEU A 119 -11.35 3.64 4.67
N ASP A 120 -12.26 3.43 3.73
CA ASP A 120 -13.17 2.28 3.71
C ASP A 120 -12.53 1.04 3.04
N ALA A 121 -13.33 -0.02 2.87
CA ALA A 121 -12.93 -1.27 2.21
C ALA A 121 -12.57 -1.09 0.72
N ASN A 122 -13.06 -0.02 0.09
CA ASN A 122 -12.80 0.34 -1.30
C ASN A 122 -11.69 1.39 -1.43
N LEU A 123 -10.94 1.64 -0.34
CA LEU A 123 -9.88 2.65 -0.26
C LEU A 123 -10.35 4.08 -0.52
N GLN A 124 -11.65 4.34 -0.31
CA GLN A 124 -12.21 5.67 -0.42
C GLN A 124 -12.17 6.40 0.93
N PRO A 125 -12.06 7.74 0.93
CA PRO A 125 -12.13 8.53 2.15
C PRO A 125 -13.42 8.23 2.94
N PHE A 126 -13.27 7.79 4.17
CA PHE A 126 -14.38 7.35 5.01
C PHE A 126 -14.58 8.26 6.22
N ARG A 127 -15.81 8.76 6.41
CA ARG A 127 -16.19 9.49 7.62
C ARG A 127 -16.99 8.55 8.54
N PRO A 128 -16.52 8.29 9.77
CA PRO A 128 -17.26 7.46 10.70
C PRO A 128 -18.58 8.14 11.09
N ALA A 129 -19.65 7.33 11.20
CA ALA A 129 -21.00 7.83 11.52
C ALA A 129 -21.09 8.49 12.90
N LYS A 130 -20.31 7.98 13.86
CA LYS A 130 -20.18 8.60 15.19
C LYS A 130 -19.05 9.64 15.14
N PRO A 131 -19.33 10.92 15.38
CA PRO A 131 -18.29 11.94 15.45
C PRO A 131 -17.36 11.64 16.63
N GLY A 132 -16.05 11.70 16.40
CA GLY A 132 -15.05 11.42 17.42
C GLY A 132 -13.66 11.20 16.85
N VAL A 133 -12.68 11.04 17.75
CA VAL A 133 -11.30 10.71 17.40
C VAL A 133 -11.18 9.20 17.25
N VAL A 134 -10.81 8.74 16.06
CA VAL A 134 -10.63 7.32 15.75
C VAL A 134 -9.15 7.05 15.48
N ALA A 135 -8.57 6.11 16.21
CA ALA A 135 -7.19 5.68 15.96
C ALA A 135 -7.10 4.90 14.64
N ARG A 136 -6.42 5.49 13.65
CA ARG A 136 -6.36 4.96 12.28
C ARG A 136 -5.91 3.50 12.19
N GLY A 137 -4.85 3.12 12.92
CA GLY A 137 -4.36 1.75 12.93
C GLY A 137 -5.42 0.75 13.40
N THR A 138 -6.14 1.06 14.49
CA THR A 138 -7.21 0.22 15.02
C THR A 138 -8.37 0.10 14.03
N HIS A 139 -8.75 1.20 13.39
CA HIS A 139 -9.78 1.21 12.35
C HIS A 139 -9.37 0.35 11.15
N THR A 140 -8.16 0.51 10.66
CA THR A 140 -7.61 -0.25 9.52
C THR A 140 -7.57 -1.75 9.80
N VAL A 141 -7.11 -2.17 10.99
CA VAL A 141 -7.10 -3.58 11.38
C VAL A 141 -8.52 -4.12 11.55
N GLY A 142 -9.41 -3.37 12.22
CA GLY A 142 -10.81 -3.75 12.38
C GLY A 142 -11.52 -3.95 11.04
N LEU A 143 -11.32 -3.00 10.11
CA LEU A 143 -11.87 -3.07 8.77
C LEU A 143 -11.37 -4.29 8.00
N TYR A 144 -10.07 -4.59 8.05
CA TYR A 144 -9.53 -5.80 7.44
C TYR A 144 -10.12 -7.07 8.05
N ASN A 145 -10.28 -7.14 9.37
CA ASN A 145 -10.89 -8.31 10.03
C ASN A 145 -12.33 -8.51 9.56
N THR A 146 -13.09 -7.43 9.38
CA THR A 146 -14.44 -7.49 8.79
C THR A 146 -14.40 -8.02 7.36
N MET A 147 -13.46 -7.56 6.54
CA MET A 147 -13.31 -8.05 5.17
C MET A 147 -12.89 -9.52 5.11
N LEU A 148 -11.96 -9.93 5.97
CA LEU A 148 -11.47 -11.30 6.08
C LEU A 148 -12.58 -12.26 6.53
N ALA A 149 -13.43 -11.83 7.46
CA ALA A 149 -14.59 -12.59 7.91
C ALA A 149 -15.62 -12.80 6.78
N ASN A 150 -15.76 -11.83 5.89
CA ASN A 150 -16.67 -11.88 4.75
C ASN A 150 -16.06 -12.53 3.49
N LEU A 151 -14.81 -13.01 3.57
CA LEU A 151 -14.12 -13.60 2.43
C LEU A 151 -14.78 -14.93 2.01
N PRO A 152 -15.18 -15.09 0.73
CA PRO A 152 -15.75 -16.33 0.25
C PRO A 152 -14.72 -17.47 0.29
N GLY A 153 -15.16 -18.66 0.73
CA GLY A 153 -14.29 -19.82 0.96
C GLY A 153 -13.86 -20.01 2.42
N GLY A 154 -14.31 -19.12 3.33
CA GLY A 154 -14.25 -19.33 4.78
C GLY A 154 -12.84 -19.50 5.33
N PRO A 155 -12.65 -20.22 6.46
CA PRO A 155 -11.37 -20.32 7.17
C PRO A 155 -10.21 -20.84 6.31
N LYS A 156 -10.49 -21.68 5.31
CA LYS A 156 -9.47 -22.19 4.38
C LYS A 156 -8.93 -21.08 3.47
N ALA A 157 -9.81 -20.22 2.97
CA ALA A 157 -9.41 -19.07 2.17
C ALA A 157 -8.65 -18.05 3.02
N GLN A 158 -9.12 -17.79 4.25
CA GLN A 158 -8.44 -16.91 5.20
C GLN A 158 -6.99 -17.36 5.46
N LYS A 159 -6.79 -18.64 5.79
CA LYS A 159 -5.44 -19.20 5.96
C LYS A 159 -4.58 -19.06 4.70
N ALA A 160 -5.15 -19.26 3.52
CA ALA A 160 -4.40 -19.13 2.27
C ALA A 160 -3.97 -17.68 1.99
N VAL A 161 -4.76 -16.68 2.38
CA VAL A 161 -4.35 -15.26 2.34
C VAL A 161 -3.24 -14.99 3.34
N GLU A 162 -3.36 -15.49 4.57
CA GLU A 162 -2.34 -15.32 5.60
C GLU A 162 -1.00 -15.95 5.20
N THR A 163 -1.03 -17.15 4.62
CA THR A 163 0.17 -17.79 4.07
C THR A 163 0.80 -16.94 2.96
N ALA A 164 0.00 -16.43 2.02
CA ALA A 164 0.52 -15.57 0.96
C ALA A 164 1.13 -14.26 1.50
N LEU A 165 0.54 -13.68 2.55
CA LEU A 165 1.11 -12.50 3.22
C LEU A 165 2.47 -12.82 3.86
N ILE A 166 2.61 -13.98 4.49
CA ILE A 166 3.87 -14.42 5.10
C ILE A 166 4.94 -14.65 4.02
N GLU A 167 4.58 -15.29 2.90
CA GLU A 167 5.49 -15.55 1.77
C GLU A 167 6.03 -14.25 1.13
N LEU A 168 5.21 -13.20 1.06
CA LEU A 168 5.60 -11.88 0.58
C LEU A 168 6.53 -11.12 1.55
N GLY A 169 6.97 -11.74 2.65
CA GLY A 169 7.70 -11.07 3.73
C GLY A 169 6.83 -10.08 4.51
N GLY A 170 5.51 -10.18 4.35
CA GLY A 170 4.53 -9.37 5.06
C GLY A 170 4.45 -9.75 6.53
N ILE A 171 4.15 -8.74 7.35
CA ILE A 171 3.88 -8.94 8.77
C ILE A 171 2.53 -9.68 8.90
N PRO A 172 2.39 -10.68 9.79
CA PRO A 172 1.16 -11.45 9.96
C PRO A 172 -0.09 -10.58 10.04
N ALA A 173 -1.23 -11.13 9.61
CA ALA A 173 -2.53 -10.45 9.56
C ALA A 173 -2.92 -9.68 10.83
N LEU A 174 -2.55 -10.20 12.02
CA LEU A 174 -2.81 -9.55 13.32
C LEU A 174 -1.88 -8.37 13.64
N SER A 175 -0.73 -8.26 12.99
CA SER A 175 0.13 -7.09 13.10
C SER A 175 -0.32 -6.06 12.07
N GLY A 176 -1.04 -5.06 12.56
CA GLY A 176 -1.44 -3.90 11.77
C GLY A 176 -0.26 -3.14 11.15
N PRO A 177 -0.53 -2.07 10.40
CA PRO A 177 0.51 -1.27 9.77
C PRO A 177 1.45 -0.68 10.83
N LYS A 178 2.78 -0.83 10.63
CA LYS A 178 3.83 -0.29 11.53
C LYS A 178 3.71 1.21 11.76
N HIS A 179 3.25 1.94 10.73
CA HIS A 179 2.99 3.37 10.80
C HIS A 179 1.54 3.64 10.43
N CYS A 180 0.84 4.44 11.24
CA CYS A 180 -0.58 4.73 11.08
C CYS A 180 -0.84 6.01 10.27
N SER A 181 0.00 6.31 9.27
CA SER A 181 -0.22 7.41 8.33
C SER A 181 -1.25 6.99 7.26
N ARG A 182 -1.90 7.95 6.61
CA ARG A 182 -2.95 7.65 5.60
C ARG A 182 -2.40 6.76 4.49
N ALA A 183 -1.26 7.16 3.95
CA ALA A 183 -0.59 6.46 2.85
C ALA A 183 -0.29 5.01 3.24
N VAL A 184 0.31 4.79 4.41
CA VAL A 184 0.72 3.46 4.86
C VAL A 184 -0.50 2.59 5.15
N THR A 185 -1.51 3.12 5.85
CA THR A 185 -2.74 2.34 6.11
C THR A 185 -3.50 2.00 4.84
N GLY A 186 -3.48 2.88 3.84
CA GLY A 186 -4.11 2.64 2.54
C GLY A 186 -3.36 1.60 1.73
N ALA A 187 -2.04 1.71 1.62
CA ALA A 187 -1.21 0.70 0.95
C ALA A 187 -1.32 -0.67 1.64
N TRP A 188 -1.36 -0.67 2.97
CA TRP A 188 -1.55 -1.89 3.76
C TRP A 188 -2.89 -2.59 3.48
N LEU A 189 -3.98 -1.82 3.32
CA LEU A 189 -5.29 -2.33 2.92
C LEU A 189 -5.31 -2.79 1.45
N ALA A 190 -4.74 -1.99 0.55
CA ALA A 190 -4.68 -2.27 -0.88
C ALA A 190 -4.04 -3.64 -1.17
N LEU A 191 -2.89 -3.91 -0.57
CA LEU A 191 -2.21 -5.21 -0.70
C LEU A 191 -3.11 -6.38 -0.27
N ARG A 192 -3.87 -6.20 0.82
CA ARG A 192 -4.74 -7.25 1.35
C ARG A 192 -5.97 -7.48 0.49
N THR A 193 -6.56 -6.41 -0.05
CA THR A 193 -7.63 -6.52 -1.05
C THR A 193 -7.16 -7.20 -2.33
N GLU A 194 -5.96 -6.90 -2.81
CA GLU A 194 -5.39 -7.58 -3.97
C GLU A 194 -5.25 -9.09 -3.71
N LEU A 195 -4.77 -9.49 -2.53
CA LEU A 195 -4.69 -10.90 -2.17
C LEU A 195 -6.07 -11.58 -2.07
N PHE A 196 -7.11 -10.86 -1.64
CA PHE A 196 -8.47 -11.37 -1.69
C PHE A 196 -8.93 -11.62 -3.13
N THR A 197 -8.67 -10.68 -4.04
CA THR A 197 -8.99 -10.86 -5.46
C THR A 197 -8.22 -12.02 -6.08
N LEU A 198 -6.93 -12.18 -5.75
CA LEU A 198 -6.11 -13.30 -6.21
C LEU A 198 -6.64 -14.65 -5.71
N GLN A 199 -7.10 -14.73 -4.46
CA GLN A 199 -7.72 -15.96 -3.94
C GLN A 199 -9.06 -16.26 -4.61
N ASP A 200 -9.84 -15.23 -4.91
CA ASP A 200 -11.11 -15.40 -5.60
C ASP A 200 -10.89 -15.91 -7.04
N LEU A 201 -9.96 -15.30 -7.78
CA LEU A 201 -9.55 -15.74 -9.11
C LEU A 201 -9.00 -17.18 -9.08
N ARG A 202 -8.17 -17.51 -8.09
CA ARG A 202 -7.64 -18.88 -7.91
C ARG A 202 -8.75 -19.92 -7.69
N ARG A 203 -9.89 -19.51 -7.11
CA ARG A 203 -11.04 -20.40 -6.92
C ARG A 203 -11.88 -20.54 -8.19
N GLN A 204 -11.94 -19.49 -9.01
CA GLN A 204 -12.69 -19.48 -10.27
C GLN A 204 -11.99 -20.29 -11.38
N LEU A 205 -10.67 -20.49 -11.30
CA LEU A 205 -9.93 -21.32 -12.26
C LEU A 205 -10.31 -22.82 -12.13
N PRO A 206 -10.89 -23.44 -13.17
CA PRO A 206 -11.11 -24.88 -13.18
C PRO A 206 -9.76 -25.62 -13.25
N GLY A 207 -9.57 -26.65 -12.41
CA GLY A 207 -8.39 -27.53 -12.51
C GLY A 207 -7.23 -27.24 -11.56
N ARG A 208 -7.51 -27.00 -10.27
CA ARG A 208 -6.48 -26.90 -9.21
C ARG A 208 -5.55 -28.13 -9.08
N ALA A 209 -5.84 -29.23 -9.78
CA ALA A 209 -4.97 -30.40 -9.91
C ALA A 209 -3.82 -30.22 -10.93
N GLY A 210 -3.92 -29.29 -11.89
CA GLY A 210 -2.95 -29.16 -13.00
C GLY A 210 -1.66 -28.41 -12.67
N LEU A 211 -1.60 -27.68 -11.55
CA LEU A 211 -0.43 -26.90 -11.12
C LEU A 211 0.41 -27.61 -10.03
N GLY A 212 0.17 -28.91 -9.77
CA GLY A 212 1.04 -29.73 -8.91
C GLY A 212 1.07 -29.38 -7.41
N LEU A 213 0.26 -28.44 -6.94
CA LEU A 213 0.26 -27.96 -5.54
C LEU A 213 -0.82 -28.61 -4.64
N GLY A 214 -1.45 -29.68 -5.11
CA GLY A 214 -2.46 -30.43 -4.34
C GLY A 214 -2.03 -31.89 -4.20
N GLY A 215 -1.63 -32.28 -2.99
CA GLY A 215 -1.22 -33.65 -2.68
C GLY A 215 -2.22 -34.69 -3.15
N GLU A 216 -1.69 -35.81 -3.67
CA GLU A 216 -2.46 -36.93 -4.17
C GLU A 216 -3.57 -37.36 -3.20
N PRO A 217 -4.80 -37.63 -3.70
CA PRO A 217 -5.82 -38.27 -2.90
C PRO A 217 -5.38 -39.70 -2.62
N LYS A 218 -5.02 -40.00 -1.36
CA LYS A 218 -4.81 -41.37 -0.89
C LYS A 218 -6.07 -42.19 -1.17
N THR A 219 -6.02 -43.02 -2.20
CA THR A 219 -7.04 -43.99 -2.53
C THR A 219 -7.15 -44.97 -1.37
N LYS A 220 -8.26 -44.88 -0.64
CA LYS A 220 -8.57 -45.75 0.49
C LYS A 220 -8.91 -47.12 -0.09
N LYS A 221 -7.90 -48.00 -0.14
CA LYS A 221 -8.03 -49.41 -0.56
C LYS A 221 -9.01 -50.11 0.38
N ARG A 222 -10.26 -50.25 -0.05
CA ARG A 222 -11.23 -51.17 0.58
C ARG A 222 -10.69 -52.58 0.34
N ARG A 223 -10.22 -53.23 1.41
CA ARG A 223 -10.03 -54.68 1.45
C ARG A 223 -11.42 -55.30 1.62
N ASN A 224 -11.80 -56.14 0.67
CA ASN A 224 -12.76 -57.21 0.90
C ASN A 224 -12.10 -58.31 1.73
#